data_AF-A0A1G0UQ65-F1
#
_entry.id   AF-A0A1G0UQ65-F1
#
_cell.length_a   1.000
_cell.length_b   1.000
_cell.length_c   1.000
_cell.angle_alpha   90.00
_cell.angle_beta   90.00
_cell.angle_gamma   90.00
#
_symmetry.space_group_name_H-M   'P 1'
#
loop_
_entity.id
_entity.type
_entity.pdbx_description
1 polymer ?
#
loop_
_entity_poly.entity_id
_entity_poly.type
_entity_poly.pdbx_seq_one_letter_code
_entity_poly.pdbx_strand_id
1 'polypeptide(L)'
;MPAKKLKEFLDENKIKYVSITHSSAYTAQEIAASAHIPGKELAKTVILKVDGKMIMAVLPASFKVDFNIFKETTGASNIRLADEHEFVDKFPGCEPGAMPPLGNLYGIDVYVAKSLSDDEDIDFNAGTHTELIKMTYKDFK
;
A
#
# COMPACT_ATOMS: atom_id res chain seq x y z
N MET A 1 10.05 15.41 0.99
CA MET A 1 9.95 14.13 1.72
C MET A 1 8.88 13.30 1.06
N PRO A 2 9.21 12.08 0.57
CA PRO A 2 8.28 11.15 -0.08
C PRO A 2 6.95 10.95 0.66
N ALA A 3 6.99 10.88 1.99
CA ALA A 3 5.82 10.70 2.85
C ALA A 3 5.11 11.99 3.32
N LYS A 4 5.53 13.19 2.87
CA LYS A 4 5.05 14.44 3.48
C LYS A 4 3.52 14.59 3.40
N LYS A 5 2.97 14.41 2.21
CA LYS A 5 1.51 14.52 1.96
C LYS A 5 0.70 13.52 2.78
N LEU A 6 1.24 12.32 2.99
CA LEU A 6 0.63 11.28 3.81
C LEU A 6 0.58 11.71 5.29
N LYS A 7 1.73 12.11 5.85
CA LYS A 7 1.82 12.48 7.27
C LYS A 7 0.97 13.70 7.58
N GLU A 8 1.02 14.73 6.73
CA GLU A 8 0.17 15.92 6.85
C GLU A 8 -1.31 15.54 6.89
N PHE A 9 -1.76 14.66 5.99
CA PHE A 9 -3.14 14.19 6.00
C PHE A 9 -3.51 13.45 7.29
N LEU A 10 -2.65 12.56 7.79
CA LEU A 10 -2.91 11.83 9.04
C LEU A 10 -2.94 12.78 10.25
N ASP A 11 -2.01 13.73 10.30
CA ASP A 11 -1.90 14.74 11.37
C ASP A 11 -3.13 15.67 11.39
N GLU A 12 -3.58 16.14 10.21
CA GLU A 12 -4.78 16.98 10.07
C GLU A 12 -6.05 16.27 10.55
N ASN A 13 -6.15 14.96 10.29
CA ASN A 13 -7.26 14.11 10.73
C ASN A 13 -7.08 13.57 12.16
N LYS A 14 -5.98 13.94 12.85
CA LYS A 14 -5.64 13.51 14.21
C LYS A 14 -5.56 11.99 14.38
N ILE A 15 -5.11 11.31 13.33
CA ILE A 15 -4.93 9.87 13.30
C ILE A 15 -3.59 9.53 13.95
N LYS A 16 -3.59 8.53 14.84
CA LYS A 16 -2.36 8.06 15.49
C LYS A 16 -1.65 7.07 14.56
N TYR A 17 -0.36 7.30 14.34
CA TYR A 17 0.49 6.40 13.59
C TYR A 17 1.91 6.40 14.15
N VAL A 18 2.67 5.34 13.83
CA VAL A 18 4.09 5.24 14.10
C VAL A 18 4.82 5.25 12.76
N SER A 19 5.81 6.12 12.62
CA SER A 19 6.71 6.16 11.47
C SER A 19 7.99 5.41 11.80
N ILE A 20 8.30 4.39 11.01
CA ILE A 20 9.45 3.52 11.22
C ILE A 20 10.38 3.71 10.03
N THR A 21 11.63 4.10 10.28
CA THR A 21 12.66 4.21 9.24
C THR A 21 13.73 3.15 9.48
N HIS A 22 14.13 2.45 8.43
CA HIS A 22 15.18 1.43 8.48
C HIS A 22 16.21 1.62 7.36
N SER A 23 17.41 1.07 7.53
CA SER A 23 18.44 1.12 6.49
C SER A 23 18.04 0.26 5.28
N SER A 24 18.43 0.69 4.07
CA SER A 24 18.24 -0.06 2.80
C SER A 24 19.05 -1.37 2.72
N ALA A 25 19.98 -1.57 3.66
CA ALA A 25 20.92 -2.70 3.69
C ALA A 25 20.32 -4.02 4.21
N TYR A 26 19.01 -4.13 4.32
CA TYR A 26 18.34 -5.38 4.64
C TYR A 26 17.39 -5.71 3.51
N THR A 27 17.64 -6.84 2.86
CA THR A 27 16.63 -7.47 2.00
C THR A 27 15.35 -7.65 2.82
N ALA A 28 14.17 -7.62 2.19
CA ALA A 28 12.88 -7.78 2.88
C ALA A 28 12.85 -9.03 3.81
N GLN A 29 13.69 -10.02 3.52
CA GLN A 29 13.88 -11.25 4.28
C GLN A 29 14.71 -11.04 5.57
N GLU A 30 15.71 -10.16 5.55
CA GLU A 30 16.53 -9.84 6.71
C GLU A 30 15.81 -8.90 7.69
N ILE A 31 14.95 -7.99 7.20
CA ILE A 31 14.07 -7.16 8.06
C ILE A 31 13.07 -8.04 8.82
N ALA A 32 12.45 -9.01 8.14
CA ALA A 32 11.56 -9.99 8.75
C ALA A 32 12.28 -10.86 9.80
N ALA A 33 13.56 -11.20 9.56
CA ALA A 33 14.38 -11.96 10.49
C ALA A 33 14.87 -11.13 11.69
N SER A 34 15.22 -9.85 11.50
CA SER A 34 15.76 -8.98 12.55
C SER A 34 14.69 -8.36 13.43
N ALA A 35 13.48 -8.10 12.90
CA ALA A 35 12.45 -7.35 13.61
C ALA A 35 11.42 -8.24 14.35
N HIS A 36 11.47 -9.57 14.21
CA HIS A 36 10.41 -10.47 14.69
C HIS A 36 9.01 -10.09 14.18
N ILE A 37 8.93 -9.30 13.11
CA ILE A 37 7.67 -9.00 12.42
C ILE A 37 7.46 -10.15 11.45
N PRO A 38 6.51 -11.08 11.69
CA PRO A 38 6.19 -12.09 10.70
C PRO A 38 5.83 -11.36 9.40
N GLY A 39 6.41 -11.75 8.26
CA GLY A 39 6.18 -11.13 6.94
C GLY A 39 4.72 -11.18 6.42
N LYS A 40 3.76 -11.42 7.31
CA LYS A 40 2.31 -11.35 7.12
C LYS A 40 1.72 -9.96 7.32
N GLU A 41 2.37 -9.04 8.06
CA GLU A 41 1.74 -7.75 8.45
C GLU A 41 2.01 -6.58 7.48
N LEU A 42 3.03 -6.68 6.62
CA LEU A 42 3.32 -5.61 5.66
C LEU A 42 2.33 -5.65 4.49
N ALA A 43 1.51 -4.62 4.37
CA ALA A 43 0.68 -4.37 3.20
C ALA A 43 1.50 -3.72 2.07
N LYS A 44 1.28 -4.19 0.84
CA LYS A 44 1.79 -3.56 -0.38
C LYS A 44 0.64 -3.02 -1.22
N THR A 45 0.95 -2.00 -2.00
CA THR A 45 0.03 -1.39 -2.97
C THR A 45 0.41 -1.83 -4.38
N VAL A 46 -0.54 -2.39 -5.13
CA VAL A 46 -0.40 -2.74 -6.54
C VAL A 46 -1.37 -1.90 -7.36
N ILE A 47 -0.87 -1.20 -8.37
CA ILE A 47 -1.71 -0.39 -9.26
C ILE A 47 -2.23 -1.26 -10.39
N LEU A 48 -3.55 -1.31 -10.54
CA LEU A 48 -4.22 -2.02 -11.64
C LEU A 48 -4.91 -1.03 -12.57
N LYS A 49 -5.08 -1.46 -13.82
CA LYS A 49 -5.98 -0.83 -14.78
C LYS A 49 -7.17 -1.75 -15.01
N VAL A 50 -8.35 -1.27 -14.64
CA VAL A 50 -9.62 -2.01 -14.65
C VAL A 50 -10.58 -1.24 -15.53
N ASP A 51 -10.94 -1.79 -16.69
CA ASP A 51 -11.80 -1.16 -17.70
C ASP A 51 -11.40 0.29 -18.01
N GLY A 52 -10.09 0.53 -18.12
CA GLY A 52 -9.50 1.84 -18.40
C GLY A 52 -9.31 2.77 -17.20
N LYS A 53 -9.86 2.42 -16.03
CA LYS A 53 -9.68 3.17 -14.78
C LYS A 53 -8.50 2.64 -13.98
N MET A 54 -7.80 3.53 -13.30
CA MET A 54 -6.72 3.17 -12.38
C MET A 54 -7.30 2.88 -11.00
N ILE A 55 -6.91 1.77 -10.38
CA ILE A 55 -7.28 1.42 -9.01
C ILE A 55 -6.06 0.93 -8.22
N MET A 56 -6.15 0.98 -6.90
CA MET A 56 -5.18 0.39 -5.98
C MET A 56 -5.72 -0.92 -5.42
N ALA A 57 -4.93 -1.99 -5.54
CA ALA A 57 -5.13 -3.22 -4.78
C ALA A 57 -4.13 -3.27 -3.62
N VAL A 58 -4.63 -3.37 -2.40
CA VAL A 58 -3.86 -3.41 -1.16
C VAL A 58 -3.94 -4.81 -0.58
N LEU A 59 -2.81 -5.47 -0.42
CA LEU A 59 -2.74 -6.88 -0.03
C LEU A 59 -1.46 -7.14 0.76
N PRO A 60 -1.37 -8.24 1.54
CA PRO A 60 -0.14 -8.61 2.20
C PRO A 60 1.02 -8.71 1.18
N ALA A 61 2.22 -8.32 1.58
CA ALA A 61 3.39 -8.29 0.71
C ALA A 61 3.70 -9.66 0.10
N SER A 62 3.41 -10.73 0.85
CA SER A 62 3.55 -12.13 0.44
C SER A 62 2.51 -12.61 -0.58
N PHE A 63 1.42 -11.86 -0.80
CA PHE A 63 0.31 -12.27 -1.66
C PHE A 63 0.49 -11.73 -3.10
N LYS A 64 -0.26 -12.29 -4.05
CA LYS A 64 -0.35 -11.78 -5.43
C LYS A 64 -1.79 -11.41 -5.73
N VAL A 65 -1.98 -10.43 -6.62
CA VAL A 65 -3.32 -10.07 -7.09
C VAL A 65 -3.86 -11.25 -7.91
N ASP A 66 -5.01 -11.76 -7.49
CA ASP A 66 -5.78 -12.73 -8.26
C ASP A 66 -6.81 -11.98 -9.13
N PHE A 67 -6.57 -11.94 -10.43
CA PHE A 67 -7.47 -11.25 -11.35
C PHE A 67 -8.83 -11.93 -11.49
N ASN A 68 -8.95 -13.24 -11.22
CA ASN A 68 -10.25 -13.92 -11.29
C ASN A 68 -11.14 -13.44 -10.14
N ILE A 69 -10.60 -13.42 -8.92
CA ILE A 69 -11.32 -12.89 -7.74
C ILE A 69 -11.70 -11.42 -7.96
N PHE A 70 -10.79 -10.62 -8.54
CA PHE A 70 -11.06 -9.21 -8.80
C PHE A 70 -12.17 -9.03 -9.86
N LYS A 71 -12.17 -9.82 -10.94
CA LYS A 71 -13.25 -9.82 -11.94
C LYS A 71 -14.59 -10.23 -11.35
N GLU A 72 -14.62 -11.29 -10.54
CA GLU A 72 -15.84 -11.74 -9.85
C GLU A 72 -16.39 -10.65 -8.91
N THR A 73 -15.51 -9.93 -8.22
CA THR A 73 -15.91 -8.90 -7.25
C THR A 73 -16.37 -7.61 -7.93
N THR A 74 -15.74 -7.21 -9.04
CA THR A 74 -15.98 -5.91 -9.69
C THR A 74 -16.87 -5.98 -10.93
N GLY A 75 -17.09 -7.18 -11.48
CA GLY A 75 -17.75 -7.37 -12.77
C GLY A 75 -16.92 -6.86 -13.96
N ALA A 76 -15.63 -6.55 -13.74
CA ALA A 76 -14.80 -5.93 -14.76
C ALA A 76 -14.49 -6.88 -15.92
N SER A 77 -14.43 -6.33 -17.13
CA SER A 77 -14.15 -7.10 -18.35
C SER A 77 -12.64 -7.25 -18.59
N ASN A 78 -11.89 -6.16 -18.39
CA ASN A 78 -10.46 -6.09 -18.62
C ASN A 78 -9.73 -5.63 -17.36
N ILE A 79 -8.76 -6.44 -16.90
CA ILE A 79 -7.91 -6.16 -15.76
C ILE A 79 -6.47 -6.45 -16.14
N ARG A 80 -5.57 -5.51 -15.86
CA ARG A 80 -4.13 -5.72 -15.94
C ARG A 80 -3.38 -4.94 -14.87
N LEU A 81 -2.12 -5.29 -14.63
CA LEU A 81 -1.20 -4.42 -13.93
C LEU A 81 -1.04 -3.11 -14.71
N ALA A 82 -0.97 -1.99 -14.01
CA ALA A 82 -0.53 -0.73 -14.61
C ALA A 82 1.00 -0.76 -14.72
N ASP A 83 1.52 -0.28 -15.85
CA ASP A 83 2.95 -0.08 -16.00
C ASP A 83 3.37 1.16 -15.20
N GLU A 84 4.61 1.19 -14.70
CA GLU A 84 5.09 2.28 -13.82
C GLU A 84 4.89 3.67 -14.45
N HIS A 85 5.25 3.81 -15.73
CA HIS A 85 5.09 5.06 -16.47
C HIS A 85 3.64 5.57 -16.56
N GLU A 86 2.64 4.73 -16.33
CA GLU A 86 1.23 5.14 -16.36
C GLU A 86 0.79 5.87 -15.08
N PHE A 87 1.51 5.68 -13.96
CA PHE A 87 1.05 6.13 -12.65
C PHE A 87 2.07 6.93 -11.84
N VAL A 88 3.37 6.84 -12.13
CA VAL A 88 4.43 7.52 -11.34
C VAL A 88 4.17 9.02 -11.14
N ASP A 89 3.65 9.73 -12.14
CA ASP A 89 3.36 11.17 -12.06
C ASP A 89 2.26 11.51 -11.05
N LYS A 90 1.38 10.55 -10.72
CA LYS A 90 0.34 10.71 -9.68
C LYS A 90 0.91 10.61 -8.28
N PHE A 91 2.09 10.03 -8.11
CA PHE A 91 2.75 9.83 -6.81
C PHE A 91 4.09 10.58 -6.76
N PRO A 92 4.07 11.93 -6.86
CA PRO A 92 5.30 12.70 -6.89
C PRO A 92 6.12 12.47 -5.62
N GLY A 93 7.36 12.04 -5.81
CA GLY A 93 8.30 11.75 -4.74
C GLY A 93 8.14 10.38 -4.09
N CYS A 94 7.24 9.51 -4.56
CA CYS A 94 7.20 8.10 -4.13
C CYS A 94 8.04 7.22 -5.06
N GLU A 95 8.81 6.31 -4.50
CA GLU A 95 9.45 5.22 -5.25
C GLU A 95 8.39 4.25 -5.80
N PRO A 96 8.53 3.73 -7.03
CA PRO A 96 7.66 2.67 -7.53
C PRO A 96 7.64 1.48 -6.56
N GLY A 97 6.43 0.99 -6.26
CA GLY A 97 6.21 -0.08 -5.28
C GLY A 97 6.22 0.37 -3.81
N ALA A 98 6.47 1.65 -3.53
CA ALA A 98 6.41 2.22 -2.18
C ALA A 98 5.24 3.19 -1.99
N MET A 99 4.23 3.17 -2.87
CA MET A 99 3.07 4.02 -2.76
C MET A 99 2.23 3.66 -1.52
N PRO A 100 1.87 4.64 -0.68
CA PRO A 100 0.99 4.38 0.46
C PRO A 100 -0.42 3.97 -0.02
N PRO A 101 -1.10 3.06 0.70
CA PRO A 101 -2.41 2.50 0.34
C PRO A 101 -3.58 3.48 0.58
N LEU A 102 -3.35 4.79 0.47
CA LEU A 102 -4.32 5.87 0.69
C LEU A 102 -4.66 6.54 -0.63
N GLY A 103 -5.41 5.81 -1.47
CA GLY A 103 -5.82 6.26 -2.80
C GLY A 103 -6.70 7.51 -2.79
N ASN A 104 -7.38 7.81 -1.68
CA ASN A 104 -8.13 9.05 -1.47
C ASN A 104 -7.25 10.31 -1.61
N LEU A 105 -5.95 10.23 -1.29
CA LEU A 105 -5.00 11.33 -1.50
C LEU A 105 -4.75 11.63 -2.99
N TYR A 106 -5.08 10.69 -3.87
CA TYR A 106 -4.76 10.71 -5.30
C TYR A 106 -6.00 10.58 -6.20
N GLY A 107 -7.20 10.48 -5.61
CA GLY A 107 -8.44 10.23 -6.34
C GLY A 107 -8.49 8.85 -7.02
N ILE A 108 -7.93 7.83 -6.37
CA ILE A 108 -7.84 6.46 -6.87
C ILE A 108 -8.63 5.55 -5.92
N ASP A 109 -9.50 4.72 -6.48
CA ASP A 109 -10.28 3.75 -5.71
C ASP A 109 -9.36 2.68 -5.11
N VAL A 110 -9.59 2.32 -3.85
CA VAL A 110 -8.79 1.36 -3.09
C VAL A 110 -9.59 0.10 -2.81
N TYR A 111 -9.03 -1.04 -3.16
CA TYR A 111 -9.55 -2.38 -2.87
C TYR A 111 -8.57 -3.08 -1.93
N VAL A 112 -9.03 -3.41 -0.73
CA VAL A 112 -8.20 -4.02 0.31
C VAL A 112 -8.52 -5.50 0.44
N ALA A 113 -7.49 -6.35 0.46
CA ALA A 113 -7.64 -7.76 0.70
C ALA A 113 -8.22 -8.00 2.09
N LYS A 114 -9.28 -8.81 2.18
CA LYS A 114 -9.99 -9.10 3.43
C LYS A 114 -9.05 -9.58 4.55
N SER A 115 -7.99 -10.31 4.23
CA SER A 115 -7.01 -10.78 5.21
C SER A 115 -6.37 -9.66 6.03
N LEU A 116 -6.16 -8.47 5.44
CA LEU A 116 -5.62 -7.32 6.16
C LEU A 116 -6.65 -6.71 7.13
N SER A 117 -7.94 -6.89 6.86
CA SER A 117 -9.01 -6.37 7.73
C SER A 117 -9.25 -7.19 8.99
N ASP A 118 -8.65 -8.38 9.05
CA ASP A 118 -8.72 -9.25 10.21
C ASP A 118 -7.61 -8.92 11.23
N ASP A 119 -6.63 -8.09 10.86
CA ASP A 119 -5.52 -7.64 11.71
C ASP A 119 -5.89 -6.36 12.50
N GLU A 120 -5.33 -6.20 13.70
CA GLU A 120 -5.57 -4.99 14.54
C GLU A 120 -4.88 -3.75 13.96
N ASP A 121 -3.67 -3.94 13.43
CA ASP A 121 -2.82 -2.91 12.84
C ASP A 121 -2.54 -3.22 11.37
N ILE A 122 -2.17 -2.18 10.62
CA ILE A 122 -1.66 -2.29 9.26
C ILE A 122 -0.34 -1.52 9.14
N ASP A 123 0.65 -2.19 8.54
CA ASP A 123 1.96 -1.63 8.25
C ASP A 123 2.12 -1.48 6.73
N PHE A 124 2.59 -0.34 6.24
CA PHE A 124 2.77 -0.13 4.80
C PHE A 124 3.89 0.86 4.46
N ASN A 125 4.44 0.74 3.25
CA ASN A 125 5.44 1.67 2.71
C ASN A 125 4.88 3.10 2.57
N ALA A 126 5.67 4.08 2.97
CA ALA A 126 5.32 5.50 2.95
C ALA A 126 6.23 6.27 2.00
N GLY A 127 6.10 6.03 0.71
CA GLY A 127 6.82 6.74 -0.35
C GLY A 127 8.25 6.26 -0.60
N THR A 128 8.87 5.50 0.30
CA THR A 128 10.15 4.79 0.04
C THR A 128 10.08 3.38 0.58
N HIS A 129 10.97 2.51 0.10
CA HIS A 129 11.15 1.15 0.66
C HIS A 129 11.86 1.13 2.01
N THR A 130 12.26 2.29 2.54
CA THR A 130 12.97 2.44 3.83
C THR A 130 12.12 3.10 4.92
N GLU A 131 10.89 3.47 4.59
CA GLU A 131 9.99 4.18 5.50
C GLU A 131 8.63 3.48 5.52
N LEU A 132 8.23 3.05 6.71
CA LEU A 132 6.95 2.41 6.98
C LEU A 132 6.09 3.30 7.88
N ILE A 133 4.78 3.16 7.71
CA ILE A 133 3.76 3.68 8.63
C ILE A 133 3.01 2.49 9.21
N LYS A 134 2.89 2.48 10.54
CA LYS A 134 2.06 1.55 11.31
C LYS A 134 0.90 2.31 11.95
N MET A 135 -0.30 1.81 11.80
CA MET A 135 -1.51 2.38 12.41
C MET A 135 -2.59 1.33 12.59
N THR A 136 -3.63 1.63 13.36
CA THR A 136 -4.74 0.68 13.52
C THR A 136 -5.46 0.50 12.19
N TYR A 137 -5.88 -0.73 11.86
CA TYR A 137 -6.66 -0.98 10.65
C TYR A 137 -7.98 -0.20 10.66
N LYS A 138 -8.54 0.02 11.86
CA LYS A 138 -9.75 0.82 12.06
C LYS A 138 -9.60 2.27 11.60
N ASP A 139 -8.45 2.90 11.86
CA ASP A 139 -8.18 4.27 11.43
C ASP A 139 -7.78 4.35 9.95
N PHE A 140 -7.27 3.25 9.39
CA PHE A 140 -6.93 3.15 7.96
C PHE A 140 -8.18 3.07 7.07
N LYS A 141 -9.25 2.42 7.54
CA LYS A 141 -10.52 2.23 6.84
C LYS A 141 -11.36 3.51 6.78
#